data_AF-A0A5D3D6S9-F1
#
_entry.id   AF-A0A5D3D6S9-F1
#
_cell.length_a   1.000
_cell.length_b   1.000
_cell.length_c   1.000
_cell.angle_alpha   90.00
_cell.angle_beta   90.00
_cell.angle_gamma   90.00
#
_symmetry.space_group_name_H-M   'P 1'
#
loop_
_entity.id
_entity.type
_entity.pdbx_description
1 polymer ?
#
loop_
_entity_poly.entity_id
_entity_poly.type
_entity_poly.pdbx_seq_one_letter_code
_entity_poly.pdbx_strand_id
1 'polypeptide(L)' 'MKTLLKSQDLWDLVEQGYADPDDEGKLRENRKKDSKALVIIQQAVHDSVFSRIAAATTSKQVYFAKGISRRFKSTCG' A
#
# COMPACT_ATOMS: atom_id res chain seq x y z
N MET A 1 8.00 4.64 5.37
CA MET A 1 6.63 4.12 5.55
C MET A 1 6.50 2.65 5.93
N LYS A 2 7.50 1.79 5.65
CA LYS A 2 7.42 0.36 5.97
C LYS A 2 7.14 0.08 7.46
N THR A 3 7.70 0.87 8.37
CA THR A 3 7.49 0.73 9.82
C THR A 3 6.04 0.99 10.25
N LEU A 4 5.37 2.00 9.67
CA LEU A 4 3.97 2.34 10.01
C LEU A 4 2.97 1.31 9.47
N LEU A 5 3.27 0.71 8.31
CA LEU A 5 2.45 -0.39 7.77
C LEU A 5 2.64 -1.66 8.60
N LYS A 6 3.86 -1.94 9.06
CA LYS A 6 4.15 -3.06 9.98
C LYS A 6 3.47 -2.89 11.33
N SER A 7 3.44 -1.69 11.91
CA SER A 7 2.76 -1.44 13.19
C SER A 7 1.24 -1.56 13.13
N GLN A 8 0.67 -1.68 11.92
CA GLN A 8 -0.77 -1.89 11.71
C GLN A 8 -1.08 -3.27 11.10
N ASP A 9 -0.08 -4.15 11.01
CA ASP A 9 -0.21 -5.48 10.40
C ASP A 9 -0.74 -5.44 8.95
N LEU A 10 -0.39 -4.38 8.21
CA LEU A 10 -0.80 -4.17 6.82
C LEU A 10 0.30 -4.55 5.83
N TRP A 11 1.53 -4.74 6.30
CA TRP A 11 2.69 -4.97 5.43
C TRP A 11 2.55 -6.25 4.60
N ASP A 12 2.10 -7.35 5.19
CA ASP A 12 1.89 -8.61 4.48
C ASP A 12 0.86 -8.47 3.35
N LEU A 13 -0.18 -7.66 3.57
CA LEU A 13 -1.20 -7.41 2.55
C LEU A 13 -0.66 -6.56 1.40
N VAL A 14 0.25 -5.62 1.66
CA VAL A 14 0.91 -4.81 0.61
C VAL A 14 1.93 -5.63 -0.18
N GLU A 15 2.69 -6.49 0.49
CA GLU A 15 3.77 -7.30 -0.11
C GLU A 15 3.21 -8.51 -0.87
N GLN A 16 2.38 -9.31 -0.21
CA GLN A 16 1.83 -10.55 -0.74
C GLN A 16 0.57 -10.26 -1.57
N GLY A 17 -0.22 -9.27 -1.18
CA GLY A 17 -1.58 -9.07 -1.69
C GLY A 17 -2.59 -9.84 -0.84
N TYR A 18 -3.86 -9.75 -1.19
CA TYR A 18 -4.90 -10.64 -0.67
C TYR A 18 -5.47 -11.45 -1.84
N ALA A 19 -5.73 -12.74 -1.61
CA ALA A 19 -6.57 -13.52 -2.52
C ALA A 19 -8.03 -13.07 -2.37
N ASP A 20 -8.88 -13.29 -3.37
CA ASP A 20 -10.34 -13.24 -3.20
C ASP A 20 -10.76 -14.53 -2.45
N PRO A 21 -10.98 -14.50 -1.12
CA PRO A 21 -11.57 -15.64 -0.44
C PRO A 21 -13.04 -15.83 -0.88
N ASP A 22 -13.51 -17.07 -0.95
CA ASP A 22 -14.95 -17.38 -1.08
C ASP A 22 -15.78 -16.89 0.13
N ASP A 23 -15.10 -16.56 1.23
CA ASP A 23 -15.68 -16.00 2.44
C ASP A 23 -15.84 -14.48 2.29
N GLU A 24 -17.07 -14.04 2.01
CA GLU A 24 -17.46 -12.64 1.84
C GLU A 24 -17.07 -11.76 3.04
N GLY A 25 -17.08 -12.33 4.26
CA GLY A 25 -16.66 -11.65 5.48
C GLY A 25 -15.17 -11.30 5.47
N LYS A 26 -14.32 -12.28 5.10
CA LYS A 26 -12.87 -12.08 4.96
C LYS A 26 -12.54 -11.16 3.79
N LEU A 27 -13.30 -11.25 2.71
CA LEU A 27 -13.18 -10.38 1.53
C LEU A 27 -13.38 -8.90 1.92
N ARG A 28 -14.43 -8.62 2.68
CA ARG A 28 -14.72 -7.27 3.18
C ARG A 28 -13.65 -6.75 4.13
N GLU A 29 -13.09 -7.62 4.99
CA GLU A 29 -12.00 -7.24 5.88
C GLU A 29 -10.71 -6.93 5.13
N ASN A 30 -10.35 -7.76 4.15
CA ASN A 30 -9.18 -7.57 3.30
C ASN A 30 -9.28 -6.26 2.51
N ARG A 31 -10.45 -5.96 1.93
CA ARG A 31 -10.69 -4.67 1.25
C ARG A 31 -10.54 -3.49 2.20
N LYS A 32 -11.03 -3.58 3.45
CA LYS A 32 -10.84 -2.52 4.45
C LYS A 32 -9.36 -2.31 4.79
N LYS A 33 -8.60 -3.39 4.97
CA LYS A 33 -7.16 -3.35 5.25
C LYS A 33 -6.37 -2.79 4.06
N ASP A 34 -6.71 -3.18 2.83
CA ASP A 34 -6.11 -2.64 1.61
C ASP A 34 -6.34 -1.13 1.48
N SER A 35 -7.58 -0.66 1.68
CA SER A 35 -7.89 0.77 1.68
C SER A 35 -7.11 1.54 2.75
N LYS A 36 -6.93 0.96 3.94
CA LYS A 36 -6.16 1.60 5.03
C LYS A 36 -4.67 1.71 4.66
N ALA A 37 -4.11 0.66 4.06
CA ALA A 37 -2.74 0.67 3.55
C ALA A 37 -2.58 1.70 2.44
N LEU A 38 -3.55 1.81 1.53
CA LEU A 38 -3.57 2.77 0.44
C LEU A 38 -3.53 4.22 0.95
N VAL A 39 -4.35 4.55 1.95
CA VAL A 39 -4.36 5.88 2.57
C VAL A 39 -3.03 6.21 3.23
N ILE A 40 -2.44 5.27 3.97
CA ILE A 40 -1.11 5.46 4.58
C ILE A 40 -0.07 5.76 3.49
N ILE A 41 -0.08 4.97 2.41
CA ILE A 41 0.84 5.15 1.29
C ILE A 41 0.62 6.50 0.58
N GLN A 42 -0.63 6.91 0.39
CA GLN A 42 -0.96 8.23 -0.17
C GLN A 42 -0.47 9.37 0.72
N GLN A 43 -0.69 9.29 2.03
CA GLN A 43 -0.31 10.32 2.99
C GLN A 43 1.19 10.60 2.99
N ALA A 44 2.06 9.58 2.89
CA ALA A 44 3.50 9.84 2.88
C ALA A 44 4.13 10.04 1.49
N VAL A 45 3.31 10.18 0.44
CA VAL A 45 3.79 10.47 -0.93
C VAL A 45 3.39 11.87 -1.41
N HIS A 46 3.03 12.75 -0.46
CA HIS A 46 2.21 13.96 -0.61
C HIS A 46 2.43 14.85 -1.86
N ASP A 47 3.63 15.01 -2.46
CA ASP A 47 3.81 16.10 -3.46
C ASP A 47 4.42 15.78 -4.84
N SER A 48 4.85 14.54 -5.16
CA SER A 48 5.52 14.30 -6.48
C SER A 48 5.04 13.09 -7.28
N VAL A 49 4.16 12.25 -6.72
CA VAL A 49 3.79 10.97 -7.34
C VAL A 49 2.27 10.74 -7.38
N PHE A 50 1.47 11.72 -6.94
CA PHE A 50 0.01 11.61 -6.78
C PHE A 50 -0.71 11.13 -8.05
N SER A 51 -0.35 11.66 -9.22
CA SER A 51 -0.94 11.25 -10.50
C SER A 51 -0.70 9.78 -10.86
N ARG A 52 0.41 9.18 -10.40
CA ARG A 52 0.71 7.75 -10.62
C ARG A 52 0.03 6.85 -9.60
N ILE A 53 -0.28 7.37 -8.41
CA ILE A 53 -1.02 6.66 -7.36
C ILE A 53 -2.51 6.63 -7.68
N ALA A 54 -3.06 7.71 -8.22
CA ALA A 54 -4.48 7.79 -8.60
C ALA A 54 -4.88 6.72 -9.64
N ALA A 55 -3.94 6.26 -10.46
CA ALA A 55 -4.16 5.20 -11.44
C ALA A 55 -4.09 3.77 -10.85
N ALA A 56 -3.59 3.61 -9.63
CA ALA A 56 -3.42 2.31 -9.00
C ALA A 56 -4.61 1.99 -8.09
N THR A 57 -5.20 0.82 -8.29
CA THR A 57 -6.43 0.38 -7.60
C THR A 57 -6.18 -0.44 -6.35
N THR A 58 -4.92 -0.81 -6.06
CA THR A 58 -4.55 -1.64 -4.90
C THR A 58 -3.28 -1.13 -4.23
N SER A 59 -3.16 -1.35 -2.92
CA SER A 59 -1.99 -0.91 -2.13
C SER A 59 -0.66 -1.48 -2.66
N LYS A 60 -0.68 -2.71 -3.17
CA LYS A 60 0.44 -3.37 -3.84
C LYS A 60 0.91 -2.60 -5.08
N GLN A 61 -0.01 -2.27 -5.99
CA GLN A 61 0.34 -1.53 -7.21
C GLN A 61 0.95 -0.16 -6.90
N VAL A 62 0.40 0.53 -5.91
CA VAL A 62 0.94 1.83 -5.47
C VAL A 62 2.39 1.65 -4.98
N TYR A 63 2.64 0.71 -4.06
CA TYR A 63 3.98 0.51 -3.47
C TYR A 63 5.06 0.16 -4.51
N PHE A 64 4.73 -0.68 -5.49
CA PHE A 64 5.65 -1.10 -6.56
C PHE A 64 5.77 -0.09 -7.72
N ALA A 65 4.97 0.98 -7.73
CA ALA A 65 5.10 2.03 -8.74
C ALA A 65 6.52 2.62 -8.70
N LYS A 66 7.17 2.70 -9.88
CA LYS A 66 8.61 2.99 -10.11
C LYS A 66 9.17 4.25 -9.41
N GLY A 67 8.33 5.12 -8.82
CA GLY A 67 8.75 6.30 -8.06
C GLY A 67 8.75 6.13 -6.53
N ILE A 68 7.89 5.28 -5.96
CA ILE A 68 7.70 5.18 -4.51
C ILE A 68 8.83 4.35 -3.90
N SER A 69 9.09 3.15 -4.43
CA SER A 69 10.18 2.29 -3.95
C SER A 69 11.57 2.96 -4.02
N ARG A 70 11.83 3.79 -5.05
CA ARG A 70 13.11 4.49 -5.22
C ARG A 70 13.29 5.66 -4.25
N ARG A 71 12.23 6.44 -3.97
CA ARG A 71 12.30 7.58 -3.04
C ARG A 71 12.63 7.14 -1.61
N PHE A 72 12.24 5.94 -1.22
CA PHE A 72 12.47 5.41 0.13
C PHE A 72 13.73 4.56 0.29
N LYS A 73 14.41 4.16 -0.79
CA LYS A 73 15.76 3.55 -0.72
C LYS A 73 16.88 4.61 -0.54
N SER A 74 16.59 5.89 -0.76
CA SER A 74 17.60 6.95 -0.80
C SER A 74 17.79 7.72 0.52
N THR A 75 17.15 7.33 1.62
CA THR A 75 17.31 8.00 2.93
C THR A 75 18.17 7.22 3.94
N CYS A 76 18.86 6.15 3.50
CA CYS A 76 19.99 5.57 4.22
C CYS A 76 21.12 5.39 3.21
N GLY A 77 22.06 6.33 3.22
CA GLY A 77 23.20 6.44 2.32
C GLY A 77 23.76 7.83 2.43
#